data_AF-A0A495VTM5-F1
#
_entry.id   AF-A0A495VTM5-F1
#
_cell.length_a   1.000
_cell.length_b   1.000
_cell.length_c   1.000
_cell.angle_alpha   90.00
_cell.angle_beta   90.00
_cell.angle_gamma   90.00
#
_symmetry.space_group_name_H-M   'P 1'
#
loop_
_entity.id
_entity.type
_entity.pdbx_description
1 polymer ?
#
loop_
_entity_poly.entity_id
_entity_poly.type
_entity_poly.pdbx_seq_one_letter_code
_entity_poly.pdbx_strand_id
1 'polypeptide(L)'
;MLLPLVAVVLLTACTASSPMPDDPDQLVLRVRSVVGAPTPSPAEVPEFSLYGDGRVIRPGPRQGALRTAEVVRVDRGWAEEVRRAAHRVGLARNRVLDNPAVVDGAQVVFVLRSGGQRFVTRVHGLTDDSSDDLAELARFRRALAEYAEGPAEPHRPTRFAAVAHAPSAVPAGGAQLGRPWPFTPFRDGRRVAEGQCVVLSGADVRAAQDLAREGVPDTRWSEGTTTYHVVFRPLLPDETGCADLDR
;
A
#
# COMPACT_ATOMS: atom_id res chain seq x y z
N MET A 1 6.70 64.19 23.36
CA MET A 1 6.07 63.35 22.32
C MET A 1 7.13 62.37 21.84
N LEU A 2 7.22 61.19 22.45
CA LEU A 2 8.23 60.16 22.13
C LEU A 2 7.54 59.00 21.39
N LEU A 3 7.99 58.70 20.17
CA LEU A 3 7.54 57.57 19.36
C LEU A 3 8.01 56.23 19.98
N PRO A 4 7.17 55.18 20.01
CA PRO A 4 7.64 53.84 20.34
C PRO A 4 8.27 53.18 19.10
N LEU A 5 9.46 52.64 19.30
CA LEU A 5 10.17 51.80 18.34
C LEU A 5 9.48 50.43 18.32
N VAL A 6 8.73 50.13 17.25
CA VAL A 6 8.14 48.79 17.04
C VAL A 6 9.23 47.88 16.51
N ALA A 7 9.73 46.98 17.37
CA ALA A 7 10.62 45.90 16.98
C ALA A 7 9.82 44.83 16.21
N VAL A 8 9.99 44.79 14.90
CA VAL A 8 9.46 43.71 14.05
C VAL A 8 10.37 42.50 14.23
N VAL A 9 9.91 41.50 14.97
CA VAL A 9 10.57 40.18 15.08
C VAL A 9 10.18 39.36 13.85
N LEU A 10 11.09 39.22 12.90
CA LEU A 10 10.98 38.28 11.79
C LEU A 10 11.27 36.86 12.30
N LEU A 11 10.23 36.11 12.64
CA LEU A 11 10.32 34.67 12.87
C LEU A 11 10.53 33.97 11.53
N THR A 12 11.79 33.69 11.19
CA THR A 12 12.14 32.70 10.17
C THR A 12 11.73 31.32 10.69
N ALA A 13 10.49 30.91 10.38
CA ALA A 13 10.05 29.55 10.63
C ALA A 13 10.79 28.60 9.67
N CYS A 14 11.97 28.14 10.06
CA CYS A 14 12.51 26.89 9.53
C CYS A 14 11.47 25.81 9.89
N THR A 15 10.72 25.34 8.90
CA THR A 15 9.82 24.20 9.05
C THR A 15 10.68 22.97 9.36
N ALA A 16 11.01 22.81 10.63
CA ALA A 16 11.72 21.65 11.14
C ALA A 16 10.80 20.45 10.94
N SER A 17 11.18 19.64 9.97
CA SER A 17 10.60 18.35 9.67
C SER A 17 10.47 17.50 10.96
N SER A 18 9.25 17.20 11.42
CA SER A 18 8.98 16.49 12.70
C SER A 18 9.81 15.20 12.85
N PRO A 19 10.23 14.79 14.05
CA PRO A 19 11.06 13.59 14.23
C PRO A 19 10.37 12.32 13.71
N MET A 20 11.17 11.26 13.53
CA MET A 20 10.63 9.91 13.30
C MET A 20 9.68 9.52 14.44
N PRO A 21 8.59 8.77 14.16
CA PRO A 21 7.70 8.31 15.20
C PRO A 21 8.41 7.30 16.12
N ASP A 22 8.06 7.34 17.40
CA ASP A 22 8.58 6.38 18.40
C ASP A 22 7.87 5.02 18.30
N ASP A 23 6.65 4.98 17.76
CA ASP A 23 5.92 3.74 17.49
C ASP A 23 6.57 2.98 16.31
N PRO A 24 7.09 1.75 16.54
CA PRO A 24 7.77 0.99 15.51
C PRO A 24 6.86 0.56 14.35
N ASP A 25 5.55 0.41 14.57
CA ASP A 25 4.56 -0.01 13.57
C ASP A 25 3.87 1.18 12.89
N GLN A 26 4.19 2.42 13.30
CA GLN A 26 3.64 3.60 12.68
C GLN A 26 4.23 3.81 11.27
N LEU A 27 3.35 3.85 10.28
CA LEU A 27 3.69 4.19 8.91
C LEU A 27 4.33 5.59 8.86
N VAL A 28 5.44 5.72 8.14
CA VAL A 28 6.11 6.99 7.82
C VAL A 28 5.79 7.40 6.39
N LEU A 29 6.06 6.53 5.41
CA LEU A 29 5.85 6.79 4.00
C LEU A 29 5.38 5.51 3.29
N ARG A 30 4.31 5.59 2.50
CA ARG A 30 3.87 4.52 1.60
C ARG A 30 3.76 5.02 0.18
N VAL A 31 4.15 4.18 -0.78
CA VAL A 31 3.96 4.37 -2.21
C VAL A 31 3.22 3.17 -2.78
N ARG A 32 2.17 3.39 -3.55
CA ARG A 32 1.45 2.35 -4.29
C ARG A 32 1.02 2.84 -5.67
N SER A 33 1.02 1.94 -6.65
CA SER A 33 0.30 2.15 -7.90
C SER A 33 -1.09 1.53 -7.84
N VAL A 34 -2.05 2.26 -8.35
CA VAL A 34 -3.42 1.81 -8.57
C VAL A 34 -3.63 1.77 -10.07
N VAL A 35 -3.80 0.57 -10.60
CA VAL A 35 -4.06 0.35 -12.02
C VAL A 35 -5.57 0.28 -12.22
N GLY A 36 -6.08 0.97 -13.24
CA GLY A 36 -7.50 0.95 -13.58
C GLY A 36 -7.95 -0.36 -14.20
N ALA A 37 -9.27 -0.49 -14.41
CA ALA A 37 -9.84 -1.53 -15.26
C ALA A 37 -9.23 -1.46 -16.69
N PRO A 38 -9.14 -2.59 -17.43
CA PRO A 38 -9.78 -3.88 -17.22
C PRO A 38 -8.95 -4.90 -16.41
N THR A 39 -7.78 -4.52 -15.90
CA THR A 39 -6.89 -5.41 -15.13
C THR A 39 -6.90 -5.02 -13.65
N PRO A 40 -8.01 -5.24 -12.91
CA PRO A 40 -7.98 -5.01 -11.47
C PRO A 40 -6.91 -5.92 -10.87
N SER A 41 -6.02 -5.34 -10.08
CA SER A 41 -5.07 -6.10 -9.28
C SER A 41 -5.48 -5.98 -7.81
N PRO A 42 -6.52 -6.73 -7.39
CA PRO A 42 -7.05 -6.63 -6.05
C PRO A 42 -5.96 -6.93 -5.02
N ALA A 43 -5.93 -6.13 -3.96
CA ALA A 43 -5.05 -6.36 -2.83
C ALA A 43 -3.56 -6.47 -3.23
N GLU A 44 -3.06 -5.60 -4.11
CA GLU A 44 -1.62 -5.48 -4.31
C GLU A 44 -0.90 -5.01 -3.05
N VAL A 45 0.31 -5.53 -2.85
CA VAL A 45 1.21 -5.03 -1.80
C VAL A 45 1.76 -3.68 -2.28
N PRO A 46 1.77 -2.64 -1.43
CA PRO A 46 2.39 -1.35 -1.77
C PRO A 46 3.84 -1.54 -2.21
N GLU A 47 4.26 -0.80 -3.22
CA GLU A 47 5.63 -0.83 -3.76
C GLU A 47 6.67 -0.53 -2.69
N PHE A 48 6.30 0.34 -1.74
CA PHE A 48 7.18 0.78 -0.67
C PHE A 48 6.34 1.15 0.56
N SER A 49 6.77 0.74 1.76
CA SER A 49 6.21 1.19 3.04
C SER A 49 7.30 1.26 4.10
N LEU A 50 7.69 2.48 4.50
CA LEU A 50 8.64 2.74 5.58
C LEU A 50 7.91 2.91 6.92
N TYR A 51 8.42 2.28 7.98
CA TYR A 51 7.89 2.34 9.35
C TYR A 51 8.86 3.01 10.33
N GLY A 52 8.35 3.35 11.52
CA GLY A 52 9.09 4.06 12.57
C GLY A 52 10.40 3.38 13.01
N ASP A 53 10.44 2.05 12.96
CA ASP A 53 11.62 1.25 13.33
C ASP A 53 12.62 1.00 12.19
N GLY A 54 12.45 1.66 11.03
CA GLY A 54 13.32 1.48 9.88
C GLY A 54 13.07 0.17 9.13
N ARG A 55 11.91 -0.49 9.29
CA ARG A 55 11.48 -1.50 8.31
C ARG A 55 10.97 -0.80 7.06
N VAL A 56 11.47 -1.23 5.91
CA VAL A 56 10.85 -1.00 4.60
C VAL A 56 10.18 -2.31 4.18
N ILE A 57 8.87 -2.28 3.96
CA ILE A 57 8.12 -3.42 3.44
C ILE A 57 7.77 -3.17 1.97
N ARG A 58 8.02 -4.17 1.14
CA ARG A 58 7.80 -4.14 -0.32
C ARG A 58 7.18 -5.45 -0.83
N PRO A 59 6.72 -5.53 -2.08
CA PRO A 59 6.23 -6.78 -2.66
C PRO A 59 7.35 -7.83 -2.69
N GLY A 60 7.00 -9.06 -2.35
CA GLY A 60 7.90 -10.22 -2.44
C GLY A 60 7.59 -11.12 -3.64
N PRO A 61 8.29 -12.25 -3.78
CA PRO A 61 8.04 -13.22 -4.84
C PRO A 61 6.62 -13.79 -4.75
N ARG A 62 5.89 -13.80 -5.86
CA ARG A 62 4.53 -14.39 -5.92
C ARG A 62 4.60 -15.89 -5.64
N GLN A 63 3.68 -16.39 -4.82
CA GLN A 63 3.58 -17.81 -4.48
C GLN A 63 2.16 -18.30 -4.73
N GLY A 64 1.88 -18.77 -5.94
CA GLY A 64 0.53 -19.18 -6.28
C GLY A 64 -0.46 -18.01 -6.23
N ALA A 65 -1.56 -18.17 -5.48
CA ALA A 65 -2.52 -17.10 -5.20
C ALA A 65 -2.11 -16.15 -4.06
N LEU A 66 -0.98 -16.43 -3.40
CA LEU A 66 -0.43 -15.61 -2.33
C LEU A 66 0.40 -14.45 -2.89
N ARG A 67 -0.04 -13.22 -2.63
CA ARG A 67 0.84 -12.05 -2.65
C ARG A 67 1.70 -12.12 -1.40
N THR A 68 3.01 -12.01 -1.57
CA THR A 68 3.96 -11.99 -0.46
C THR A 68 4.56 -10.59 -0.30
N ALA A 69 5.19 -10.36 0.84
CA ALA A 69 5.93 -9.15 1.10
C ALA A 69 7.30 -9.51 1.69
N GLU A 70 8.25 -8.62 1.51
CA GLU A 70 9.60 -8.73 2.08
C GLU A 70 9.91 -7.50 2.92
N VAL A 71 10.81 -7.67 3.89
CA VAL A 71 11.26 -6.65 4.82
C VAL A 71 12.73 -6.36 4.56
N VAL A 72 13.05 -5.10 4.31
CA VAL A 72 14.41 -4.57 4.28
C VAL A 72 14.60 -3.70 5.51
N ARG A 73 15.74 -3.85 6.19
CA ARG A 73 16.11 -3.03 7.35
C ARG A 73 16.99 -1.87 6.90
N VAL A 74 16.65 -0.68 7.32
CA VAL A 74 17.38 0.55 7.00
C VAL A 74 17.84 1.21 8.28
N ASP A 75 18.97 1.90 8.23
CA ASP A 75 19.42 2.66 9.40
C ASP A 75 18.53 3.90 9.63
N ARG A 76 18.54 4.40 10.86
CA ARG A 76 17.72 5.54 11.26
C ARG A 76 18.04 6.81 10.47
N GLY A 77 19.31 7.03 10.13
CA GLY A 77 19.74 8.21 9.37
C GLY A 77 19.14 8.23 7.97
N TRP A 78 19.11 7.06 7.32
CA TRP A 78 18.44 6.92 6.03
C TRP A 78 16.92 7.13 6.11
N ALA A 79 16.26 6.53 7.11
CA ALA A 79 14.81 6.71 7.28
C ALA A 79 14.44 8.19 7.49
N GLU A 80 15.26 8.92 8.25
CA GLU A 80 15.11 10.36 8.43
C GLU A 80 15.38 11.14 7.13
N GLU A 81 16.34 10.71 6.31
CA GLU A 81 16.61 11.35 5.01
C GLU A 81 15.46 11.14 4.02
N VAL A 82 14.89 9.93 3.94
CA VAL A 82 13.68 9.69 3.12
C VAL A 82 12.54 10.60 3.55
N ARG A 83 12.34 10.75 4.86
CA ARG A 83 11.30 11.65 5.37
C ARG A 83 11.59 13.10 4.99
N ARG A 84 12.83 13.59 5.14
CA ARG A 84 13.22 14.94 4.71
C ARG A 84 13.05 15.12 3.20
N ALA A 85 13.43 14.13 2.40
CA ALA A 85 13.24 14.12 0.95
C ALA A 85 11.77 14.21 0.57
N ALA A 86 10.89 13.43 1.23
CA ALA A 86 9.45 13.49 1.04
C ALA A 86 8.88 14.90 1.31
N HIS A 87 9.36 15.58 2.35
CA HIS A 87 9.02 16.98 2.61
C HIS A 87 9.50 17.91 1.49
N ARG A 88 10.76 17.76 1.03
CA ARG A 88 11.33 18.59 -0.06
C ARG A 88 10.57 18.46 -1.37
N VAL A 89 10.16 17.24 -1.76
CA VAL A 89 9.35 17.02 -2.97
C VAL A 89 7.87 17.37 -2.78
N GLY A 90 7.50 17.96 -1.63
CA GLY A 90 6.18 18.52 -1.38
C GLY A 90 5.09 17.51 -0.99
N LEU A 91 5.46 16.35 -0.41
CA LEU A 91 4.49 15.35 0.07
C LEU A 91 3.82 15.71 1.41
N ALA A 92 4.29 16.76 2.10
CA ALA A 92 3.70 17.26 3.36
C ALA A 92 2.42 18.11 3.15
N ARG A 93 1.63 17.79 2.12
CA ARG A 93 0.32 18.38 1.82
C ARG A 93 -0.51 17.41 0.99
N ASN A 94 -1.84 17.54 1.07
CA ASN A 94 -2.74 16.80 0.20
C ASN A 94 -2.77 17.44 -1.19
N ARG A 95 -2.65 16.65 -2.24
CA ARG A 95 -2.77 17.13 -3.63
C ARG A 95 -3.13 16.00 -4.60
N VAL A 96 -3.74 16.39 -5.69
CA VAL A 96 -3.95 15.55 -6.87
C VAL A 96 -3.23 16.22 -8.02
N LEU A 97 -2.36 15.48 -8.68
CA LEU A 97 -1.59 15.90 -9.83
C LEU A 97 -1.91 14.99 -11.00
N ASP A 98 -1.76 15.51 -12.20
CA ASP A 98 -2.06 14.80 -13.43
C ASP A 98 -0.93 15.00 -14.43
N ASN A 99 -0.58 13.95 -15.16
CA ASN A 99 0.32 14.02 -16.29
C ASN A 99 -0.51 14.01 -17.58
N PRO A 100 -0.77 15.17 -18.20
CA PRO A 100 -1.64 15.25 -19.37
C PRO A 100 -1.05 14.54 -20.60
N ALA A 101 0.25 14.23 -20.59
CA ALA A 101 0.90 13.47 -21.66
C ALA A 101 0.63 11.96 -21.57
N VAL A 102 0.06 11.46 -20.47
CA VAL A 102 -0.13 10.03 -20.21
C VAL A 102 -1.60 9.76 -19.87
N VAL A 103 -2.38 9.37 -20.88
CA VAL A 103 -3.83 9.20 -20.77
C VAL A 103 -4.20 7.90 -20.02
N ASP A 104 -3.48 6.81 -20.28
CA ASP A 104 -3.74 5.46 -19.78
C ASP A 104 -2.81 5.05 -18.62
N GLY A 105 -2.23 6.04 -17.94
CA GLY A 105 -1.30 5.82 -16.85
C GLY A 105 -1.96 5.26 -15.59
N ALA A 106 -1.19 4.52 -14.80
CA ALA A 106 -1.60 4.18 -13.45
C ALA A 106 -1.62 5.43 -12.55
N GLN A 107 -2.40 5.38 -11.48
CA GLN A 107 -2.37 6.38 -10.43
C GLN A 107 -1.36 5.97 -9.36
N VAL A 108 -0.32 6.78 -9.14
CA VAL A 108 0.62 6.61 -8.03
C VAL A 108 0.11 7.39 -6.82
N VAL A 109 0.03 6.72 -5.68
CA VAL A 109 -0.42 7.29 -4.41
C VAL A 109 0.73 7.28 -3.41
N PHE A 110 1.12 8.47 -2.98
CA PHE A 110 2.05 8.67 -1.87
C PHE A 110 1.25 9.01 -0.61
N VAL A 111 1.51 8.29 0.47
CA VAL A 111 0.96 8.57 1.80
C VAL A 111 2.11 8.88 2.74
N LEU A 112 2.20 10.13 3.20
CA LEU A 112 3.17 10.57 4.20
C LEU A 112 2.47 10.76 5.53
N ARG A 113 3.03 10.22 6.61
CA ARG A 113 2.66 10.62 7.98
C ARG A 113 3.80 11.42 8.59
N SER A 114 3.50 12.63 9.05
CA SER A 114 4.48 13.53 9.66
C SER A 114 3.79 14.46 10.64
N GLY A 115 4.39 14.67 11.82
CA GLY A 115 3.82 15.55 12.84
C GLY A 115 2.43 15.12 13.34
N GLY A 116 2.15 13.81 13.38
CA GLY A 116 0.83 13.27 13.72
C GLY A 116 -0.24 13.43 12.63
N GLN A 117 0.08 14.10 11.52
CA GLN A 117 -0.84 14.29 10.40
C GLN A 117 -0.60 13.26 9.29
N ARG A 118 -1.63 13.00 8.50
CA ARG A 118 -1.58 12.16 7.29
C ARG A 118 -1.79 13.03 6.06
N PHE A 119 -0.87 12.93 5.11
CA PHE A 119 -0.90 13.61 3.82
C PHE A 119 -0.96 12.59 2.69
N VAL A 120 -1.77 12.87 1.67
CA VAL A 120 -1.96 12.01 0.50
C VAL A 120 -1.75 12.83 -0.77
N THR A 121 -0.73 12.45 -1.54
CA THR A 121 -0.51 12.94 -2.90
C THR A 121 -0.89 11.84 -3.89
N ARG A 122 -1.83 12.13 -4.80
CA ARG A 122 -2.18 11.25 -5.92
C ARG A 122 -1.64 11.84 -7.20
N VAL A 123 -1.01 11.03 -8.04
CA VAL A 123 -0.48 11.45 -9.33
C VAL A 123 -0.95 10.47 -10.39
N HIS A 124 -1.74 10.93 -11.35
CA HIS A 124 -2.08 10.14 -12.53
C HIS A 124 -0.96 10.23 -13.57
N GLY A 125 -0.59 9.09 -14.17
CA GLY A 125 0.39 9.07 -15.25
C GLY A 125 1.83 9.41 -14.83
N LEU A 126 2.22 9.16 -13.57
CA LEU A 126 3.60 9.36 -13.13
C LEU A 126 4.52 8.26 -13.70
N THR A 127 5.44 8.68 -14.57
CA THR A 127 6.44 7.83 -15.24
C THR A 127 7.86 8.31 -14.93
N ASP A 128 8.86 7.48 -15.24
CA ASP A 128 10.27 7.85 -15.07
C ASP A 128 10.71 9.05 -15.94
N ASP A 129 10.02 9.27 -17.06
CA ASP A 129 10.23 10.35 -18.02
C ASP A 129 9.36 11.58 -17.77
N SER A 130 8.65 11.64 -16.63
CA SER A 130 7.81 12.79 -16.30
C SER A 130 8.63 14.08 -16.19
N SER A 131 8.13 15.16 -16.78
CA SER A 131 8.77 16.49 -16.80
C SER A 131 8.22 17.42 -15.72
N ASP A 132 8.79 18.63 -15.67
CA ASP A 132 8.27 19.75 -14.88
C ASP A 132 8.07 19.41 -13.39
N ASP A 133 6.94 19.81 -12.82
CA ASP A 133 6.58 19.61 -11.42
C ASP A 133 6.51 18.12 -11.00
N LEU A 134 6.43 17.19 -11.95
CA LEU A 134 6.36 15.74 -11.70
C LEU A 134 7.74 15.09 -11.68
N ALA A 135 8.75 15.71 -12.29
CA ALA A 135 10.09 15.12 -12.44
C ALA A 135 10.75 14.80 -11.09
N GLU A 136 10.54 15.65 -10.08
CA GLU A 136 11.05 15.41 -8.72
C GLU A 136 10.37 14.22 -8.04
N LEU A 137 9.06 14.04 -8.23
CA LEU A 137 8.32 12.91 -7.67
C LEU A 137 8.71 11.59 -8.33
N ALA A 138 8.92 11.61 -9.66
CA ALA A 138 9.41 10.45 -10.40
C ALA A 138 10.81 10.04 -9.90
N ARG A 139 11.74 10.98 -9.82
CA ARG A 139 13.09 10.74 -9.26
C ARG A 139 13.04 10.22 -7.83
N PHE A 140 12.17 10.80 -7.00
CA PHE A 140 12.02 10.35 -5.61
C PHE A 140 11.52 8.92 -5.53
N ARG A 141 10.47 8.56 -6.29
CA ARG A 141 9.94 7.18 -6.33
C ARG A 141 11.01 6.18 -6.78
N ARG A 142 11.76 6.51 -7.83
CA ARG A 142 12.85 5.65 -8.33
C ARG A 142 13.95 5.45 -7.28
N ALA A 143 14.37 6.52 -6.61
CA ALA A 143 15.36 6.42 -5.52
C ALA A 143 14.89 5.54 -4.35
N LEU A 144 13.59 5.54 -4.02
CA LEU A 144 13.03 4.63 -3.01
C LEU A 144 13.10 3.17 -3.48
N ALA A 145 12.81 2.91 -4.76
CA ALA A 145 12.86 1.56 -5.32
C ALA A 145 14.29 1.01 -5.32
N GLU A 146 15.26 1.77 -5.83
CA GLU A 146 16.68 1.39 -5.87
C GLU A 146 17.20 1.06 -4.47
N TYR A 147 16.87 1.86 -3.46
CA TYR A 147 17.32 1.58 -2.10
C TYR A 147 16.63 0.36 -1.48
N ALA A 148 15.35 0.16 -1.81
CA ALA A 148 14.61 -1.00 -1.33
C ALA A 148 15.17 -2.32 -1.86
N GLU A 149 16.09 -2.33 -2.85
CA GLU A 149 16.73 -3.53 -3.42
C GLU A 149 17.74 -4.25 -2.52
N GLY A 150 18.03 -3.71 -1.33
CA GLY A 150 18.92 -4.36 -0.37
C GLY A 150 18.48 -5.76 0.09
N PRO A 151 19.34 -6.47 0.87
CA PRO A 151 19.02 -7.78 1.43
C PRO A 151 17.68 -7.75 2.18
N ALA A 152 16.81 -8.70 1.85
CA ALA A 152 15.44 -8.73 2.34
C ALA A 152 15.10 -10.07 2.99
N GLU A 153 14.26 -10.01 4.02
CA GLU A 153 13.72 -11.18 4.70
C GLU A 153 12.23 -11.33 4.40
N PRO A 154 11.68 -12.55 4.37
CA PRO A 154 10.24 -12.74 4.20
C PRO A 154 9.44 -12.04 5.31
N HIS A 155 8.44 -11.25 4.93
CA HIS A 155 7.51 -10.66 5.89
C HIS A 155 6.66 -11.76 6.55
N ARG A 156 6.54 -11.70 7.88
CA ARG A 156 5.74 -12.63 8.68
C ARG A 156 4.49 -11.91 9.20
N PRO A 157 3.39 -11.91 8.43
CA PRO A 157 2.17 -11.21 8.84
C PRO A 157 1.48 -11.95 9.99
N THR A 158 0.78 -11.19 10.83
CA THR A 158 -0.13 -11.73 11.84
C THR A 158 -1.57 -11.86 11.33
N ARG A 159 -1.87 -11.26 10.17
CA ARG A 159 -3.18 -11.22 9.53
C ARG A 159 -3.06 -11.19 8.01
N PHE A 160 -4.05 -11.77 7.34
CA PHE A 160 -4.22 -11.68 5.90
C PHE A 160 -5.54 -10.99 5.55
N ALA A 161 -5.53 -10.25 4.45
CA ALA A 161 -6.74 -9.95 3.72
C ALA A 161 -6.91 -10.98 2.60
N ALA A 162 -8.09 -11.57 2.51
CA ALA A 162 -8.50 -12.35 1.35
C ALA A 162 -9.57 -11.56 0.59
N VAL A 163 -9.29 -11.21 -0.66
CA VAL A 163 -10.17 -10.41 -1.51
C VAL A 163 -10.74 -11.28 -2.62
N ALA A 164 -12.03 -11.54 -2.54
CA ALA A 164 -12.83 -12.20 -3.56
C ALA A 164 -13.33 -11.21 -4.61
N HIS A 165 -13.02 -11.48 -5.88
CA HIS A 165 -13.41 -10.67 -7.01
C HIS A 165 -13.92 -11.53 -8.17
N ALA A 166 -14.41 -10.86 -9.23
CA ALA A 166 -14.97 -11.47 -10.43
C ALA A 166 -16.01 -12.59 -10.14
N PRO A 167 -17.08 -12.30 -9.36
CA PRO A 167 -18.07 -13.30 -8.99
C PRO A 167 -18.76 -13.87 -10.23
N SER A 168 -18.87 -15.19 -10.28
CA SER A 168 -19.56 -15.92 -11.35
C SER A 168 -20.50 -16.97 -10.76
N ALA A 169 -21.75 -17.02 -11.24
CA ALA A 169 -22.71 -18.04 -10.84
C ALA A 169 -22.28 -19.42 -11.35
N VAL A 170 -22.44 -20.45 -10.51
CA VAL A 170 -22.28 -21.84 -10.93
C VAL A 170 -23.53 -22.26 -11.72
N PRO A 171 -23.40 -22.77 -12.96
CA PRO A 171 -24.55 -23.23 -13.74
C PRO A 171 -25.33 -24.35 -13.04
N ALA A 172 -26.66 -24.32 -13.13
CA ALA A 172 -27.50 -25.39 -12.59
C ALA A 172 -27.18 -26.73 -13.28
N GLY A 173 -26.82 -27.76 -12.49
CA GLY A 173 -26.42 -29.08 -12.99
C GLY A 173 -24.94 -29.21 -13.41
N GLY A 174 -24.13 -28.16 -13.26
CA GLY A 174 -22.69 -28.18 -13.52
C GLY A 174 -21.86 -28.75 -12.36
N ALA A 175 -20.71 -29.34 -12.68
CA ALA A 175 -19.69 -29.66 -11.67
C ALA A 175 -19.23 -28.40 -10.93
N GLN A 176 -18.91 -28.51 -9.64
CA GLN A 176 -18.43 -27.40 -8.81
C GLN A 176 -17.13 -26.84 -9.42
N LEU A 177 -17.20 -25.68 -10.09
CA LEU A 177 -16.08 -25.11 -10.88
C LEU A 177 -14.97 -24.48 -10.01
N GLY A 178 -15.00 -24.65 -8.68
CA GLY A 178 -14.03 -24.05 -7.77
C GLY A 178 -13.94 -24.78 -6.43
N ARG A 179 -12.76 -24.72 -5.81
CA ARG A 179 -12.46 -25.33 -4.51
C ARG A 179 -13.36 -24.72 -3.42
N PRO A 180 -13.92 -25.49 -2.47
CA PRO A 180 -14.71 -24.91 -1.39
C PRO A 180 -13.91 -23.87 -0.60
N TRP A 181 -14.51 -22.70 -0.32
CA TRP A 181 -13.92 -21.69 0.55
C TRP A 181 -14.05 -22.13 2.02
N PRO A 182 -12.93 -22.29 2.76
CA PRO A 182 -12.96 -22.89 4.10
C PRO A 182 -13.05 -21.88 5.24
N PHE A 183 -13.04 -20.57 4.95
CA PHE A 183 -13.00 -19.51 5.95
C PHE A 183 -14.34 -18.78 6.09
N THR A 184 -14.35 -17.69 6.86
CA THR A 184 -15.49 -16.78 6.97
C THR A 184 -16.06 -16.44 5.59
N PRO A 185 -17.39 -16.53 5.41
CA PRO A 185 -18.03 -16.20 4.13
C PRO A 185 -17.73 -14.77 3.66
N PHE A 186 -17.49 -14.58 2.37
CA PHE A 186 -17.25 -13.27 1.75
C PHE A 186 -18.45 -12.33 1.88
N ARG A 187 -19.68 -12.88 1.94
CA ARG A 187 -20.90 -12.09 2.18
C ARG A 187 -20.92 -11.41 3.57
N ASP A 188 -20.19 -11.97 4.52
CA ASP A 188 -20.05 -11.42 5.89
C ASP A 188 -18.83 -10.49 5.96
N GLY A 189 -18.08 -10.37 4.87
CA GLY A 189 -16.93 -9.49 4.71
C GLY A 189 -17.30 -8.05 4.37
N ARG A 190 -16.27 -7.27 4.08
CA ARG A 190 -16.37 -5.85 3.71
C ARG A 190 -16.20 -5.68 2.20
N ARG A 191 -17.07 -4.89 1.58
CA ARG A 191 -16.83 -4.40 0.20
C ARG A 191 -15.64 -3.44 0.17
N VAL A 192 -14.67 -3.74 -0.69
CA VAL A 192 -13.52 -2.91 -1.05
C VAL A 192 -13.62 -2.53 -2.54
N ALA A 193 -12.73 -1.66 -3.03
CA ALA A 193 -12.80 -1.19 -4.42
C ALA A 193 -12.84 -2.34 -5.45
N GLU A 194 -12.05 -3.40 -5.22
CA GLU A 194 -11.93 -4.51 -6.18
C GLU A 194 -12.73 -5.77 -5.82
N GLY A 195 -13.59 -5.78 -4.79
CA GLY A 195 -14.33 -6.98 -4.42
C GLY A 195 -14.91 -7.04 -3.00
N GLN A 196 -15.08 -8.27 -2.49
CA GLN A 196 -15.43 -8.55 -1.10
C GLN A 196 -14.19 -9.02 -0.35
N CYS A 197 -13.93 -8.46 0.81
CA CYS A 197 -12.73 -8.73 1.60
C CYS A 197 -13.09 -9.30 2.97
N VAL A 198 -12.37 -10.34 3.38
CA VAL A 198 -12.39 -10.86 4.75
C VAL A 198 -10.99 -10.83 5.35
N VAL A 199 -10.91 -10.64 6.68
CA VAL A 199 -9.64 -10.67 7.41
C VAL A 199 -9.48 -12.05 8.04
N LEU A 200 -8.36 -12.70 7.75
CA LEU A 200 -7.97 -14.00 8.31
C LEU A 200 -6.90 -13.75 9.37
N SER A 201 -7.10 -14.31 10.57
CA SER A 201 -6.26 -14.03 11.74
C SER A 201 -6.14 -15.24 12.67
N GLY A 202 -5.22 -15.20 13.63
CA GLY A 202 -5.03 -16.28 14.59
C GLY A 202 -4.68 -17.60 13.91
N ALA A 203 -5.46 -18.66 14.18
CA ALA A 203 -5.24 -19.99 13.60
C ALA A 203 -5.39 -20.01 12.08
N ASP A 204 -6.21 -19.12 11.50
CA ASP A 204 -6.48 -19.10 10.06
C ASP A 204 -5.29 -18.60 9.23
N VAL A 205 -4.33 -17.90 9.83
CA VAL A 205 -3.18 -17.33 9.11
C VAL A 205 -2.39 -18.39 8.37
N ARG A 206 -2.04 -19.48 9.06
CA ARG A 206 -1.25 -20.57 8.45
C ARG A 206 -2.08 -21.33 7.41
N ALA A 207 -3.33 -21.66 7.74
CA ALA A 207 -4.24 -22.33 6.83
C ALA A 207 -4.46 -21.52 5.53
N ALA A 208 -4.58 -20.19 5.64
CA ALA A 208 -4.72 -19.30 4.50
C ALA A 208 -3.46 -19.25 3.64
N GLN A 209 -2.27 -19.17 4.27
CA GLN A 209 -1.00 -19.21 3.57
C GLN A 209 -0.81 -20.50 2.78
N ASP A 210 -1.10 -21.64 3.41
CA ASP A 210 -0.95 -22.95 2.78
C ASP A 210 -1.95 -23.10 1.63
N LEU A 211 -3.23 -22.76 1.85
CA LEU A 211 -4.25 -22.78 0.80
C LEU A 211 -3.89 -21.88 -0.39
N ALA A 212 -3.36 -20.68 -0.12
CA ALA A 212 -2.99 -19.72 -1.15
C ALA A 212 -1.77 -20.18 -1.97
N ARG A 213 -0.79 -20.84 -1.33
CA ARG A 213 0.40 -21.41 -1.99
C ARG A 213 0.07 -22.61 -2.87
N GLU A 214 -0.88 -23.44 -2.44
CA GLU A 214 -1.37 -24.57 -3.24
C GLU A 214 -2.16 -24.12 -4.48
N GLY A 215 -2.78 -22.94 -4.42
CA GLY A 215 -3.51 -22.36 -5.55
C GLY A 215 -2.56 -21.82 -6.62
N VAL A 216 -2.90 -21.99 -7.90
CA VAL A 216 -2.33 -21.19 -9.00
C VAL A 216 -3.00 -19.80 -9.03
N PRO A 217 -2.42 -18.77 -9.68
CA PRO A 217 -2.95 -17.39 -9.69
C PRO A 217 -4.44 -17.25 -10.08
N ASP A 218 -4.98 -18.16 -10.90
CA ASP A 218 -6.38 -18.15 -11.36
C ASP A 218 -7.25 -19.22 -10.70
N THR A 219 -6.83 -19.72 -9.54
CA THR A 219 -7.64 -20.67 -8.76
C THR A 219 -9.01 -20.04 -8.49
N ARG A 220 -10.07 -20.84 -8.61
CA ARG A 220 -11.43 -20.44 -8.24
C ARG A 220 -11.82 -21.06 -6.92
N TRP A 221 -12.45 -20.26 -6.08
CA TRP A 221 -13.04 -20.70 -4.82
C TRP A 221 -14.56 -20.56 -4.89
N SER A 222 -15.27 -21.53 -4.32
CA SER A 222 -16.73 -21.55 -4.28
C SER A 222 -17.27 -21.24 -2.88
N GLU A 223 -18.30 -20.40 -2.84
CA GLU A 223 -19.16 -20.15 -1.67
C GLU A 223 -20.62 -20.27 -2.13
N GLY A 224 -21.31 -21.32 -1.66
CA GLY A 224 -22.66 -21.63 -2.11
C GLY A 224 -22.70 -21.85 -3.63
N THR A 225 -23.52 -21.06 -4.33
CA THR A 225 -23.68 -21.10 -5.80
C THR A 225 -22.79 -20.10 -6.54
N THR A 226 -21.88 -19.41 -5.86
CA THR A 226 -20.99 -18.41 -6.46
C THR A 226 -19.54 -18.88 -6.44
N THR A 227 -18.81 -18.60 -7.52
CA THR A 227 -17.36 -18.77 -7.60
C THR A 227 -16.66 -17.42 -7.70
N TYR A 228 -15.47 -17.34 -7.11
CA TYR A 228 -14.65 -16.14 -7.03
C TYR A 228 -13.21 -16.45 -7.41
N HIS A 229 -12.52 -15.46 -7.96
CA HIS A 229 -11.08 -15.39 -7.86
C HIS A 229 -10.74 -14.77 -6.50
N VAL A 230 -9.80 -15.36 -5.77
CA VAL A 230 -9.40 -14.88 -4.44
C VAL A 230 -7.91 -14.59 -4.43
N VAL A 231 -7.56 -13.37 -4.04
CA VAL A 231 -6.18 -12.96 -3.78
C VAL A 231 -5.96 -12.87 -2.28
N PHE A 232 -4.86 -13.48 -1.81
CA PHE A 232 -4.43 -13.39 -0.42
C PHE A 232 -3.27 -12.41 -0.31
N ARG A 233 -3.39 -11.43 0.57
CA ARG A 233 -2.37 -10.41 0.80
C ARG A 233 -2.08 -10.26 2.29
N PRO A 234 -0.81 -10.24 2.72
CA PRO A 234 -0.48 -9.91 4.11
C PRO A 234 -1.01 -8.52 4.45
N LEU A 235 -1.56 -8.35 5.65
CA LEU A 235 -1.73 -7.00 6.20
C LEU A 235 -0.39 -6.50 6.74
N LEU A 236 -0.08 -5.25 6.43
CA LEU A 236 1.12 -4.56 6.91
C LEU A 236 0.93 -4.06 8.35
N PRO A 237 2.00 -3.69 9.08
CA PRO A 237 1.91 -3.33 10.49
C PRO A 237 0.85 -2.29 10.87
N ASP A 238 0.64 -1.24 10.06
CA ASP A 238 -0.37 -0.20 10.29
C ASP A 238 -1.78 -0.58 9.79
N GLU A 239 -1.93 -1.72 9.13
CA GLU A 239 -3.18 -2.17 8.55
C GLU A 239 -3.87 -3.15 9.49
N THR A 240 -5.05 -2.76 9.93
CA THR A 240 -5.86 -3.48 10.91
C THR A 240 -6.91 -4.40 10.26
N GLY A 241 -7.34 -4.09 9.03
CA GLY A 241 -8.28 -4.90 8.27
C GLY A 241 -8.56 -4.40 6.85
N CYS A 242 -9.62 -4.92 6.23
CA CYS A 242 -9.97 -4.64 4.84
C CYS A 242 -10.16 -3.15 4.49
N ALA A 243 -10.59 -2.32 5.46
CA ALA A 243 -10.76 -0.89 5.25
C ALA A 243 -9.44 -0.12 5.04
N ASP A 244 -8.31 -0.76 5.27
CA ASP A 244 -6.98 -0.19 5.08
C ASP A 244 -6.46 -0.39 3.65
N LEU A 245 -7.05 -1.31 2.87
CA LEU A 245 -6.60 -1.64 1.51
C LEU A 245 -6.90 -0.52 0.49
N ASP A 246 -7.99 0.22 0.70
CA ASP A 246 -8.42 1.28 -0.22
C ASP A 246 -7.67 2.63 0.00
N ARG A 247 -6.77 2.72 0.99
CA ARG A 247 -6.27 4.00 1.55
C ARG A 247 -5.16 4.72 0.80
#